data_AF-A0A5B8ULJ9-F1
#
_entry.id   AF-A0A5B8ULJ9-F1
#
_cell.length_a   1.000
_cell.length_b   1.000
_cell.length_c   1.000
_cell.angle_alpha   90.00
_cell.angle_beta   90.00
_cell.angle_gamma   90.00
#
_symmetry.space_group_name_H-M   'P 1'
#
loop_
_entity.id
_entity.type
_entity.pdbx_description
1 polymer ?
#
loop_
_entity_poly.entity_id
_entity_poly.type
_entity_poly.pdbx_seq_one_letter_code
_entity_poly.pdbx_strand_id
1 'polypeptide(L)' 'MSQKKKAVAKQPYLTKRRLVSAAKSGIRKAAAETMEVMGYVIIAEDGWLVKKYADGRTEKISPIERANPNESLVLD' A
#
# COMPACT_ATOMS: atom_id res chain seq x y z
N MET A 1 11.47 -47.11 8.79
CA MET A 1 11.05 -45.87 8.11
C MET A 1 11.21 -44.71 9.07
N SER A 2 12.19 -43.83 8.83
CA SER A 2 12.51 -42.71 9.75
C SER A 2 11.66 -41.48 9.40
N GLN A 3 10.74 -41.12 10.28
CA GLN A 3 9.97 -39.87 10.15
C GLN A 3 10.86 -38.69 10.51
N LYS A 4 11.31 -37.92 9.51
CA LYS A 4 11.96 -36.62 9.73
C LYS A 4 10.92 -35.63 10.26
N LYS A 5 11.01 -35.26 11.55
CA LYS A 5 10.26 -34.13 12.11
C LYS A 5 10.62 -32.86 11.33
N LYS A 6 9.65 -32.24 10.64
CA LYS A 6 9.82 -30.89 10.09
C LYS A 6 10.05 -29.92 11.26
N ALA A 7 11.20 -29.26 11.28
CA ALA A 7 11.45 -28.16 12.20
C ALA A 7 10.44 -27.04 11.89
N VAL A 8 9.55 -26.74 12.84
CA VAL A 8 8.64 -25.61 12.75
C VAL A 8 9.49 -24.34 12.85
N ALA A 9 9.71 -23.67 11.72
CA ALA A 9 10.41 -22.40 11.69
C ALA A 9 9.66 -21.40 12.59
N LYS A 10 10.33 -20.84 13.61
CA LYS A 10 9.77 -19.75 14.41
C LYS A 10 9.46 -18.59 13.47
N GLN A 11 8.18 -18.32 13.25
CA GLN A 11 7.72 -17.15 12.49
C GLN A 11 8.27 -15.90 13.19
N PRO A 12 9.04 -15.04 12.48
CA PRO A 12 9.54 -13.81 13.08
C PRO A 12 8.36 -12.93 13.49
N TYR A 13 8.41 -12.38 14.70
CA TYR A 13 7.35 -11.53 15.22
C TYR A 13 7.15 -10.29 14.34
N LEU A 14 5.94 -10.12 13.82
CA LEU A 14 5.58 -8.97 12.98
C LEU A 14 5.41 -7.72 13.86
N THR A 15 6.50 -6.97 14.02
CA THR A 15 6.45 -5.66 14.67
C THR A 15 5.77 -4.62 13.76
N LYS A 16 5.08 -3.64 14.35
CA LYS A 16 4.51 -2.48 13.64
C LYS A 16 5.53 -1.83 12.69
N ARG A 17 6.78 -1.66 13.15
CA ARG A 17 7.87 -1.09 12.35
C ARG A 17 8.19 -1.92 11.10
N ARG A 18 8.25 -3.25 11.23
CA ARG A 18 8.52 -4.14 10.09
C ARG A 18 7.36 -4.11 9.09
N LEU A 19 6.11 -4.11 9.57
CA LEU A 19 4.93 -4.00 8.71
C LEU A 19 4.94 -2.69 7.91
N VAL A 20 5.10 -1.55 8.59
CA VAL A 20 5.16 -0.22 7.95
C VAL A 20 6.30 -0.15 6.94
N SER A 21 7.47 -0.71 7.28
CA SER A 21 8.62 -0.73 6.37
C SER A 21 8.33 -1.56 5.11
N ALA A 22 7.76 -2.75 5.26
CA ALA A 22 7.42 -3.62 4.14
C ALA A 22 6.35 -2.98 3.25
N ALA A 23 5.28 -2.44 3.85
CA ALA A 23 4.22 -1.75 3.12
C ALA A 23 4.75 -0.55 2.32
N LYS A 24 5.58 0.32 2.94
CA LYS A 24 6.20 1.45 2.24
C LYS A 24 7.06 1.00 1.07
N SER A 25 7.82 -0.08 1.25
CA SER A 25 8.65 -0.66 0.18
C SER A 25 7.79 -1.16 -0.98
N GLY A 26 6.71 -1.90 -0.68
CA GLY A 26 5.77 -2.41 -1.68
C GLY A 26 5.07 -1.29 -2.45
N ILE A 27 4.54 -0.29 -1.76
CA ILE A 27 3.86 0.85 -2.38
C ILE A 27 4.81 1.62 -3.31
N ARG A 28 6.06 1.86 -2.89
CA ARG A 28 7.06 2.54 -3.75
C ARG A 28 7.33 1.77 -5.03
N LYS A 29 7.48 0.45 -4.93
CA LYS A 29 7.71 -0.42 -6.09
C LYS A 29 6.50 -0.41 -7.03
N ALA A 30 5.30 -0.59 -6.49
CA ALA A 30 4.07 -0.54 -7.28
C ALA A 30 3.88 0.82 -7.97
N ALA A 31 4.18 1.92 -7.28
CA ALA A 31 4.11 3.26 -7.86
C ALA A 31 5.11 3.45 -9.01
N ALA A 32 6.35 2.94 -8.86
CA ALA A 32 7.36 3.01 -9.92
C ALA A 32 6.93 2.19 -11.16
N GLU A 33 6.49 0.95 -10.97
CA GLU A 33 6.01 0.08 -12.05
C GLU A 33 4.76 0.68 -12.74
N THR A 34 3.83 1.24 -11.97
CA THR A 34 2.65 1.91 -12.54
C THR A 34 3.06 3.14 -13.35
N MET A 35 4.01 3.93 -12.88
CA MET A 35 4.52 5.08 -13.62
C MET A 35 5.21 4.66 -14.92
N GLU A 36 5.94 3.55 -14.92
CA GLU A 36 6.60 2.98 -16.11
C GLU A 36 5.58 2.53 -17.16
N VAL A 37 4.50 1.85 -16.74
CA VAL A 37 3.50 1.28 -17.65
C VAL A 37 2.45 2.29 -18.10
N MET A 38 1.94 3.11 -17.17
CA MET A 38 0.79 4.00 -17.41
C MET A 38 1.18 5.46 -17.59
N GLY A 39 2.39 5.86 -17.17
CA GLY A 39 2.84 7.26 -17.20
C GLY A 39 2.22 8.16 -16.12
N TYR A 40 1.39 7.60 -15.23
CA TYR A 40 0.82 8.31 -14.08
C TYR A 40 0.53 7.37 -12.90
N VAL A 41 0.45 7.94 -11.71
CA VAL A 41 -0.04 7.28 -10.49
C VAL A 41 -1.21 8.05 -9.91
N ILE A 42 -2.15 7.35 -9.26
CA ILE A 42 -3.24 7.99 -8.51
C ILE A 42 -2.85 8.04 -7.04
N ILE A 43 -2.88 9.23 -6.45
CA ILE A 43 -2.56 9.45 -5.03
C ILE A 43 -3.63 10.31 -4.35
N ALA A 44 -3.74 10.15 -3.04
CA ALA A 44 -4.50 11.05 -2.18
C ALA A 44 -3.60 12.22 -1.74
N GLU A 45 -3.95 13.44 -2.12
CA GLU A 45 -3.19 14.66 -1.82
C GLU A 45 -4.17 15.81 -1.50
N ASP A 46 -3.97 16.50 -0.37
CA ASP A 46 -4.78 17.64 0.07
C ASP A 46 -6.30 17.43 0.04
N GLY A 47 -6.75 16.23 0.41
CA GLY A 47 -8.17 15.86 0.42
C GLY A 47 -8.77 15.59 -0.96
N TRP A 48 -7.93 15.36 -1.97
CA TRP A 48 -8.33 14.99 -3.32
C TRP A 48 -7.63 13.71 -3.77
N LEU A 49 -8.31 12.91 -4.58
CA LEU A 49 -7.66 11.96 -5.46
C LEU A 49 -7.11 12.72 -6.67
N VAL A 50 -5.83 12.55 -6.95
CA VAL A 50 -5.15 13.21 -8.06
C VAL A 50 -4.37 12.20 -8.89
N LYS A 51 -4.33 12.39 -10.21
CA LYS A 51 -3.35 11.73 -11.09
C LYS A 51 -2.09 12.58 -11.10
N LYS A 52 -0.96 11.97 -10.76
CA LYS A 52 0.36 12.58 -10.88
C LYS A 52 1.11 11.91 -12.02
N TYR A 53 1.46 12.69 -13.03
CA TYR A 53 2.15 12.24 -14.23
C TYR A 53 3.67 12.29 -14.04
N ALA A 54 4.40 11.53 -14.86
CA ALA A 54 5.87 11.48 -14.82
C ALA A 54 6.55 12.85 -15.09
N ASP A 55 5.89 13.71 -15.87
CA ASP A 55 6.33 15.08 -16.19
C ASP A 55 6.10 16.09 -15.05
N GLY A 56 5.48 15.66 -13.93
CA GLY A 56 5.15 16.50 -12.79
C GLY A 56 3.77 17.17 -12.89
N ARG A 57 3.04 17.02 -14.01
CA ARG A 57 1.65 17.49 -14.11
C ARG A 57 0.77 16.75 -13.12
N THR A 58 -0.21 17.46 -12.56
CA THR A 58 -1.19 16.91 -11.63
C THR A 58 -2.60 17.23 -12.11
N GLU A 59 -3.48 16.23 -12.10
CA GLU A 59 -4.89 16.36 -12.48
C GLU A 59 -5.77 15.91 -11.31
N LYS A 60 -6.69 16.76 -10.87
CA LYS A 60 -7.64 16.41 -9.81
C LYS A 60 -8.75 15.52 -10.37
N ILE A 61 -9.03 14.43 -9.69
CA ILE A 61 -10.08 13.47 -10.04
C ILE A 61 -11.35 13.78 -9.26
N SER A 62 -11.27 13.68 -7.93
CA SER A 62 -12.42 13.84 -7.04
C SER A 62 -11.98 14.19 -5.62
N PRO A 63 -12.83 14.85 -4.83
CA PRO A 63 -12.57 15.05 -3.41
C PRO A 63 -12.66 13.70 -2.68
N ILE A 64 -11.89 13.56 -1.60
CA ILE A 64 -11.95 12.40 -0.72
C ILE A 64 -13.00 12.71 0.35
N GLU A 65 -14.08 11.92 0.35
CA GLU A 65 -15.09 11.99 1.40
C GLU A 65 -14.48 11.57 2.74
N ARG A 66 -14.80 12.30 3.80
CA ARG A 66 -14.35 11.95 5.14
C ARG A 66 -15.15 10.75 5.62
N ALA A 67 -14.47 9.65 5.93
CA ALA A 67 -15.10 8.52 6.58
C ALA A 67 -15.71 8.94 7.94
N ASN A 68 -16.92 8.46 8.23
CA ASN A 68 -17.60 8.75 9.47
C ASN A 68 -16.96 7.92 10.60
N PRO A 69 -16.40 8.50 11.66
CA PRO A 69 -15.63 7.76 12.66
C PRO A 69 -16.45 6.74 13.47
N ASN A 70 -17.78 6.78 13.36
CA ASN A 70 -18.69 5.83 14.00
C ASN A 70 -19.07 4.64 13.11
N GLU A 71 -18.55 4.58 11.88
CA GLU A 71 -18.78 3.46 10.97
C GLU A 71 -17.80 2.32 11.32
N SER A 72 -18.31 1.15 11.67
CA SER A 72 -17.45 0.01 11.99
C SER A 72 -16.79 -0.51 10.70
N LEU A 73 -15.54 -0.14 10.49
CA LEU A 73 -14.70 -0.75 9.46
C LEU A 73 -14.33 -2.18 9.90
N VAL A 74 -15.07 -3.15 9.37
CA VAL A 74 -14.70 -4.57 9.46
C VAL A 74 -13.84 -4.89 8.25
N LEU A 75 -12.59 -5.29 8.48
CA LEU A 75 -11.71 -5.85 7.47
C LEU A 75 -11.80 -7.38 7.60
N ASP A 76 -12.28 -8.06 6.55
CA ASP A 76 -12.26 -9.53 6.42
C ASP A 76 -10.87 -10.02 5.99
#